data_AF-A0A8T4NWF5-F1
#
_entry.id   AF-A0A8T4NWF5-F1
#
_cell.length_a   1.000
_cell.length_b   1.000
_cell.length_c   1.000
_cell.angle_alpha   90.00
_cell.angle_beta   90.00
_cell.angle_gamma   90.00
#
_symmetry.space_group_name_H-M   'P 1'
#
loop_
_entity.id
_entity.type
_entity.pdbx_description
1 polymer ?
#
loop_
_entity_poly.entity_id
_entity_poly.type
_entity_poly.pdbx_seq_one_letter_code
_entity_poly.pdbx_strand_id
1 'polypeptide(L)'
;MLKNKIQKKDAKILVLKVVVTVLVFWLADFLMHFTGVGETNYYYLSKFGNAILFAAIFFLVFDFQEHWKKIVYSLAFGTWISAYYLLSSYSGLVQFFFGVYARNIPPAFVIGSLVLTPYLWWLFHGLIFFIGLELAGLIRRQK
;
A
#
# COMPACT_ATOMS: atom_id res chain seq x y z
N MET A 1 -8.58 -1.59 -37.44
CA MET A 1 -7.34 -2.20 -36.91
C MET A 1 -6.52 -1.26 -36.00
N LEU A 2 -6.36 0.04 -36.34
CA LEU A 2 -5.62 1.01 -35.51
C LEU A 2 -6.22 1.27 -34.12
N LYS A 3 -7.55 1.37 -33.99
CA LYS A 3 -8.26 1.62 -32.71
C LYS A 3 -7.96 0.55 -31.65
N ASN A 4 -7.87 -0.72 -32.06
CA ASN A 4 -7.48 -1.84 -31.20
C ASN A 4 -6.00 -1.80 -30.78
N LYS A 5 -5.10 -1.29 -31.64
CA LYS A 5 -3.68 -1.11 -31.27
C LYS A 5 -3.50 0.00 -30.25
N ILE A 6 -4.25 1.11 -30.37
CA ILE A 6 -4.20 2.24 -29.43
C ILE A 6 -4.76 1.83 -28.06
N GLN A 7 -5.94 1.21 -28.01
CA GLN A 7 -6.52 0.70 -26.75
C GLN A 7 -5.64 -0.34 -26.05
N LYS A 8 -5.02 -1.27 -26.80
CA LYS A 8 -4.08 -2.25 -26.22
C LYS A 8 -2.82 -1.58 -25.65
N LYS A 9 -2.34 -0.49 -26.26
CA LYS A 9 -1.18 0.25 -25.77
C LYS A 9 -1.50 1.00 -24.48
N ASP A 10 -2.68 1.60 -24.38
CA ASP A 10 -3.13 2.27 -23.16
C ASP A 10 -3.34 1.29 -22.00
N ALA A 11 -3.87 0.10 -22.27
CA ALA A 11 -4.00 -0.95 -21.28
C ALA A 11 -2.64 -1.46 -20.78
N LYS A 12 -1.66 -1.63 -21.67
CA LYS A 12 -0.29 -2.02 -21.28
C LYS A 12 0.38 -0.98 -20.38
N ILE A 13 0.23 0.30 -20.71
CA ILE A 13 0.78 1.39 -19.89
C ILE A 13 0.10 1.44 -18.52
N LEU A 14 -1.21 1.27 -18.47
CA LEU A 14 -1.96 1.16 -17.21
C LEU A 14 -1.44 0.01 -16.34
N VAL A 15 -1.33 -1.19 -16.91
CA VAL A 15 -0.81 -2.37 -16.20
C VAL A 15 0.60 -2.13 -15.70
N LEU A 16 1.49 -1.55 -16.52
CA LEU A 16 2.85 -1.27 -16.12
C LEU A 16 2.93 -0.29 -14.94
N LYS A 17 2.07 0.75 -14.94
CA LYS A 17 1.97 1.70 -13.83
C LYS A 17 1.53 1.01 -12.53
N VAL A 18 0.49 0.18 -12.60
CA VAL A 18 0.04 -0.63 -11.45
C VAL A 18 1.17 -1.50 -10.94
N VAL A 19 1.84 -2.24 -11.83
CA VAL A 19 2.96 -3.13 -11.47
C VAL A 19 4.09 -2.36 -10.78
N VAL A 20 4.47 -1.19 -11.28
CA VAL A 20 5.53 -0.38 -10.65
C VAL A 20 5.13 0.09 -9.26
N THR A 21 3.91 0.61 -9.08
CA THR A 21 3.43 1.03 -7.76
C THR A 21 3.40 -0.14 -6.78
N VAL A 22 2.89 -1.29 -7.21
CA VAL A 22 2.80 -2.50 -6.36
C VAL A 22 4.18 -3.04 -6.01
N LEU A 23 5.11 -3.10 -6.96
CA LEU A 23 6.47 -3.60 -6.71
C LEU A 23 7.22 -2.72 -5.71
N VAL A 24 7.13 -1.39 -5.85
CA VAL A 24 7.75 -0.45 -4.90
C VAL A 24 7.18 -0.65 -3.50
N PHE A 25 5.85 -0.74 -3.39
CA PHE A 25 5.18 -1.00 -2.12
C PHE A 25 5.58 -2.33 -1.50
N TRP A 26 5.47 -3.40 -2.27
CA TRP A 26 5.68 -4.76 -1.79
C TRP A 26 7.14 -5.04 -1.42
N LEU A 27 8.11 -4.51 -2.18
CA LEU A 27 9.53 -4.66 -1.85
C LEU A 27 9.90 -3.92 -0.57
N ALA A 28 9.40 -2.69 -0.38
CA ALA A 28 9.64 -1.95 0.84
C ALA A 28 8.99 -2.66 2.05
N ASP A 29 7.74 -3.12 1.92
CA ASP A 29 7.05 -3.87 2.97
C ASP A 29 7.71 -5.23 3.25
N PHE A 30 8.23 -5.92 2.23
CA PHE A 30 9.01 -7.16 2.37
C PHE A 30 10.29 -6.96 3.18
N LEU A 31 11.06 -5.92 2.85
CA LEU A 31 12.29 -5.60 3.58
C LEU A 31 11.99 -5.37 5.06
N MET A 32 10.90 -4.68 5.35
CA MET A 32 10.44 -4.42 6.70
C MET A 32 10.03 -5.70 7.43
N HIS A 33 9.28 -6.59 6.77
CA HIS A 33 8.94 -7.90 7.30
C HIS A 33 10.20 -8.72 7.66
N PHE A 34 11.22 -8.69 6.79
CA PHE A 34 12.50 -9.36 7.05
C PHE A 34 13.27 -8.76 8.23
N THR A 35 13.14 -7.45 8.49
CA THR A 35 13.80 -6.76 9.62
C THR A 35 13.15 -6.98 11.00
N GLY A 36 12.14 -7.85 11.09
CA GLY A 36 11.59 -8.31 12.37
C GLY A 36 10.13 -7.92 12.64
N VAL A 37 9.36 -7.50 11.64
CA VAL A 37 7.91 -7.26 11.82
C VAL A 37 7.18 -8.62 11.79
N GLY A 38 6.77 -9.09 12.97
CA GLY A 38 6.10 -10.38 13.16
C GLY A 38 4.66 -10.40 12.63
N GLU A 39 4.49 -10.47 11.31
CA GLU A 39 3.18 -10.56 10.66
C GLU A 39 2.88 -11.97 10.16
N THR A 40 1.59 -12.28 10.00
CA THR A 40 1.18 -13.54 9.38
C THR A 40 1.35 -13.46 7.85
N ASN A 41 1.68 -14.59 7.22
CA ASN A 41 1.70 -14.70 5.74
C ASN A 41 0.37 -14.26 5.10
N TYR A 42 -0.75 -14.51 5.80
CA TYR A 42 -2.07 -14.04 5.38
C TYR A 42 -2.12 -12.52 5.28
N TYR A 43 -1.70 -11.80 6.33
CA TYR A 43 -1.72 -10.35 6.31
C TYR A 43 -0.76 -9.79 5.26
N TYR A 44 0.42 -10.40 5.11
CA TYR A 44 1.37 -10.03 4.07
C TYR A 44 0.78 -10.15 2.64
N LEU A 45 0.12 -11.27 2.32
CA LEU A 45 -0.58 -11.46 1.04
C LEU A 45 -1.75 -10.50 0.86
N SER A 46 -2.47 -10.18 1.94
CA SER A 46 -3.58 -9.24 1.88
C SER A 46 -3.11 -7.81 1.54
N LYS A 47 -1.95 -7.38 2.04
CA LYS A 47 -1.34 -6.08 1.70
C LYS A 47 -1.00 -6.01 0.21
N PHE A 48 -0.47 -7.09 -0.35
CA PHE A 48 -0.21 -7.20 -1.79
C PHE A 48 -1.50 -7.04 -2.63
N GLY A 49 -2.57 -7.75 -2.25
CA GLY A 49 -3.87 -7.64 -2.92
C GLY A 49 -4.47 -6.23 -2.85
N ASN A 50 -4.41 -5.60 -1.67
CA ASN A 50 -4.88 -4.23 -1.49
C ASN A 50 -4.05 -3.22 -2.29
N ALA A 51 -2.72 -3.38 -2.35
CA ALA A 51 -1.86 -2.51 -3.16
C ALA A 51 -2.23 -2.57 -4.65
N ILE A 52 -2.51 -3.78 -5.19
CA ILE A 52 -2.98 -3.94 -6.57
C ILE A 52 -4.31 -3.21 -6.78
N LEU A 53 -5.28 -3.44 -5.89
CA LEU A 53 -6.61 -2.86 -6.00
C LEU A 53 -6.55 -1.33 -5.97
N PHE A 54 -5.88 -0.75 -4.99
CA PHE A 54 -5.77 0.70 -4.83
C PHE A 54 -4.97 1.34 -5.97
N ALA A 55 -3.89 0.71 -6.44
CA ALA A 55 -3.15 1.22 -7.59
C ALA A 55 -4.02 1.21 -8.86
N ALA A 56 -4.78 0.14 -9.08
CA ALA A 56 -5.71 0.04 -10.20
C ALA A 56 -6.81 1.12 -10.13
N ILE A 57 -7.44 1.29 -8.97
CA ILE A 57 -8.44 2.36 -8.74
C ILE A 57 -7.82 3.73 -9.02
N PHE A 58 -6.61 4.00 -8.51
CA PHE A 58 -5.97 5.29 -8.71
C PHE A 58 -5.81 5.63 -10.19
N PHE A 59 -5.21 4.72 -10.97
CA PHE A 59 -4.94 4.97 -12.39
C PHE A 59 -6.17 4.87 -13.30
N LEU A 60 -7.28 4.28 -12.83
CA LEU A 60 -8.55 4.26 -13.55
C LEU A 60 -9.40 5.50 -13.30
N VAL A 61 -9.37 6.04 -12.07
CA VAL A 61 -10.30 7.09 -11.62
C VAL A 61 -9.67 8.47 -11.65
N PHE A 62 -8.40 8.62 -11.27
CA PHE A 62 -7.79 9.92 -11.05
C PHE A 62 -6.85 10.32 -12.18
N ASP A 63 -6.75 11.64 -12.41
CA ASP A 63 -5.68 12.19 -13.22
C ASP A 63 -4.36 12.13 -12.44
N PHE A 64 -3.41 11.39 -13.00
CA PHE A 64 -2.10 11.10 -12.38
C PHE A 64 -1.13 12.28 -12.45
N GLN A 65 -1.47 13.38 -13.13
CA GLN A 65 -0.64 14.60 -13.17
C GLN A 65 -0.71 15.40 -11.85
N GLU A 66 -1.77 15.23 -11.06
CA GLU A 66 -1.97 16.04 -9.87
C GLU A 66 -1.35 15.39 -8.63
N HIS A 67 -0.23 15.93 -8.18
CA HIS A 67 0.52 15.43 -7.01
C HIS A 67 -0.32 15.38 -5.72
N TRP A 68 -1.16 16.38 -5.49
CA TRP A 68 -1.98 16.44 -4.27
C TRP A 68 -2.98 15.26 -4.18
N LYS A 69 -3.53 14.81 -5.32
CA LYS A 69 -4.42 13.63 -5.36
C LYS A 69 -3.68 12.37 -4.95
N LYS A 70 -2.43 12.20 -5.38
CA LYS A 70 -1.57 11.08 -4.96
C LYS A 70 -1.33 11.12 -3.46
N ILE A 71 -1.04 12.28 -2.89
CA ILE A 71 -0.81 12.44 -1.44
C ILE A 71 -2.05 12.00 -0.66
N VAL A 72 -3.21 12.60 -0.95
CA VAL A 72 -4.47 12.29 -0.24
C VAL A 72 -4.83 10.82 -0.39
N TYR A 73 -4.72 10.28 -1.61
CA TYR A 73 -5.05 8.89 -1.88
C TYR A 73 -4.10 7.92 -1.17
N SER A 74 -2.80 8.25 -1.10
CA SER A 74 -1.83 7.41 -0.41
C SER A 74 -1.99 7.44 1.10
N LEU A 75 -2.38 8.60 1.67
CA LEU A 75 -2.77 8.68 3.08
C LEU A 75 -3.97 7.76 3.37
N ALA A 76 -5.00 7.81 2.53
CA ALA A 76 -6.18 6.93 2.65
C ALA A 76 -5.79 5.45 2.54
N PHE A 77 -4.90 5.10 1.61
CA PHE A 77 -4.36 3.74 1.49
C PHE A 77 -3.62 3.30 2.75
N GLY A 78 -2.70 4.12 3.28
CA GLY A 78 -2.00 3.80 4.52
C GLY A 78 -2.95 3.60 5.70
N THR A 79 -4.00 4.43 5.79
CA THR A 79 -5.04 4.30 6.84
C THR A 79 -5.78 2.98 6.67
N TRP A 80 -6.14 2.66 5.43
CA TRP A 80 -6.85 1.44 5.10
C TRP A 80 -6.04 0.18 5.45
N ILE A 81 -4.76 0.11 5.07
CA ILE A 81 -3.91 -1.04 5.40
C ILE A 81 -3.76 -1.23 6.92
N SER A 82 -3.65 -0.12 7.64
CA SER A 82 -3.56 -0.12 9.11
C SER A 82 -4.88 -0.55 9.76
N ALA A 83 -6.01 -0.05 9.28
CA ALA A 83 -7.33 -0.45 9.77
C ALA A 83 -7.64 -1.91 9.41
N TYR A 84 -7.29 -2.34 8.19
CA TYR A 84 -7.44 -3.71 7.73
C TYR A 84 -6.62 -4.67 8.60
N TYR A 85 -5.43 -4.29 9.04
CA TYR A 85 -4.66 -5.06 10.02
C TYR A 85 -5.42 -5.27 11.33
N LEU A 86 -5.97 -4.19 11.88
CA LEU A 86 -6.71 -4.25 13.14
C LEU A 86 -7.95 -5.13 13.00
N LEU A 87 -8.63 -5.12 11.86
CA LEU A 87 -9.82 -5.95 11.64
C LEU A 87 -9.50 -7.41 11.29
N SER A 88 -8.36 -7.68 10.65
CA SER A 88 -8.03 -9.01 10.11
C SER A 88 -7.05 -9.81 10.97
N SER A 89 -6.30 -9.15 11.85
CA SER A 89 -5.47 -9.84 12.84
C SER A 89 -6.33 -10.23 14.05
N TYR A 90 -6.21 -11.48 14.51
CA TYR A 90 -6.87 -11.97 15.73
C TYR A 90 -6.57 -11.06 16.94
N SER A 91 -5.34 -10.53 17.01
CA SER A 91 -4.92 -9.52 17.97
C SER A 91 -5.67 -8.19 17.86
N GLY A 92 -5.93 -7.71 16.64
CA GLY A 92 -6.60 -6.43 16.41
C GLY A 92 -8.11 -6.46 16.70
N LEU A 93 -8.80 -7.58 16.43
CA LEU A 93 -10.22 -7.74 16.77
C LEU A 93 -10.42 -7.72 18.30
N VAL A 94 -9.57 -8.41 19.05
CA VAL A 94 -9.62 -8.40 20.53
C VAL A 94 -9.31 -6.99 21.07
N GLN A 95 -8.35 -6.26 20.48
CA GLN A 95 -8.02 -4.88 20.84
C GLN A 95 -9.16 -3.90 20.53
N PHE A 96 -9.86 -4.07 19.40
CA PHE A 96 -10.95 -3.19 18.97
C PHE A 96 -12.25 -3.44 19.75
N PHE A 97 -12.64 -4.70 19.97
CA PHE A 97 -13.93 -5.04 20.56
C PHE A 97 -14.00 -4.94 22.07
N PHE A 98 -12.90 -5.22 22.79
CA PHE A 98 -12.97 -5.30 24.25
C PHE A 98 -12.49 -4.04 24.96
N GLY A 99 -12.00 -3.01 24.24
CA GLY A 99 -11.51 -1.75 24.81
C GLY A 99 -10.42 -1.96 25.88
N VAL A 100 -9.90 -3.18 25.99
CA VAL A 100 -8.89 -3.54 26.96
C VAL A 100 -7.64 -2.87 26.43
N TYR A 101 -7.05 -2.01 27.26
CA TYR A 101 -5.61 -1.83 27.28
C TYR A 101 -5.00 -3.20 27.64
N ALA A 102 -5.11 -4.17 26.74
CA ALA A 102 -4.44 -5.43 26.88
C ALA A 102 -2.97 -5.04 26.92
N ARG A 103 -2.30 -5.53 27.95
CA ARG A 103 -0.94 -5.16 28.36
C ARG A 103 0.14 -5.57 27.35
N ASN A 104 -0.19 -5.62 26.05
CA ASN A 104 0.63 -6.00 24.91
C ASN A 104 0.10 -5.29 23.64
N ILE A 105 0.58 -4.05 23.50
CA ILE A 105 1.08 -3.35 22.30
C ILE A 105 0.57 -3.91 20.94
N PRO A 106 0.05 -3.08 20.00
CA PRO A 106 0.04 -3.45 18.58
C PRO A 106 1.41 -4.03 18.22
N PRO A 107 1.54 -5.12 17.43
CA PRO A 107 2.83 -5.77 17.25
C PRO A 107 3.83 -4.70 16.94
N ALA A 108 4.86 -4.64 17.78
CA ALA A 108 5.83 -3.59 17.71
C ALA A 108 6.26 -3.49 16.25
N PHE A 109 6.15 -2.31 15.67
CA PHE A 109 6.69 -2.08 14.35
C PHE A 109 8.21 -2.09 14.52
N VAL A 110 8.80 -3.28 14.50
CA VAL A 110 10.20 -3.49 14.87
C VAL A 110 11.06 -3.44 13.61
N ILE A 111 11.98 -2.47 13.58
CA ILE A 111 13.08 -2.44 12.61
C ILE A 111 14.36 -2.71 13.38
N GLY A 112 15.03 -3.84 13.16
CA GLY A 112 16.34 -4.10 13.75
C GLY A 112 16.36 -3.91 15.28
N SER A 113 15.35 -4.45 15.96
CA SER A 113 15.13 -4.37 17.42
C SER A 113 14.58 -3.04 17.98
N LEU A 114 14.33 -2.02 17.16
CA LEU A 114 13.68 -0.77 17.59
C LEU A 114 12.16 -0.85 17.46
N VAL A 115 11.43 -0.73 18.57
CA VAL A 115 9.96 -0.65 18.58
C VAL A 115 9.50 0.74 18.13
N LEU A 116 8.86 0.83 16.98
CA LEU A 116 8.30 2.07 16.45
C LEU A 116 6.81 2.21 16.78
N THR A 117 6.32 3.45 16.76
CA THR A 117 4.91 3.73 17.00
C THR A 117 4.05 3.24 15.82
N PRO A 118 2.80 2.81 16.07
CA PRO A 118 1.86 2.43 15.00
C PRO A 118 1.60 3.54 13.98
N TYR A 119 1.75 4.80 14.38
CA TYR A 119 1.63 5.95 13.47
C TYR A 119 2.75 5.99 12.43
N LEU A 120 3.97 5.57 12.79
CA LEU A 120 5.07 5.47 11.83
C LEU A 120 4.85 4.35 10.81
N TRP A 121 4.20 3.25 11.20
CA TRP A 121 3.79 2.18 10.29
C TRP A 121 2.77 2.68 9.26
N TRP A 122 1.75 3.39 9.73
CA TRP A 122 0.76 4.02 8.86
C TRP A 122 1.41 5.00 7.88
N LEU A 123 2.23 5.93 8.39
CA LEU A 123 2.93 6.90 7.55
C LEU A 123 3.86 6.22 6.55
N PHE A 124 4.54 5.14 6.95
CA PHE A 124 5.40 4.35 6.07
C PHE A 124 4.61 3.80 4.88
N HIS A 125 3.49 3.10 5.11
CA HIS A 125 2.71 2.54 4.01
C HIS A 125 2.16 3.61 3.06
N GLY A 126 1.67 4.73 3.61
CA GLY A 126 1.22 5.85 2.80
C GLY A 126 2.36 6.46 1.97
N LEU A 127 3.54 6.68 2.58
CA LEU A 127 4.68 7.28 1.91
C LEU A 127 5.26 6.39 0.80
N ILE A 128 5.42 5.10 1.07
CA ILE A 128 5.90 4.14 0.07
C ILE A 128 4.91 4.02 -1.08
N PHE A 129 3.60 3.96 -0.80
CA PHE A 129 2.59 3.90 -1.85
C PHE A 129 2.61 5.17 -2.72
N PHE A 130 2.78 6.34 -2.09
CA PHE A 130 2.96 7.61 -2.80
C PHE A 130 4.19 7.59 -3.73
N ILE A 131 5.34 7.11 -3.25
CA ILE A 131 6.56 6.96 -4.07
C ILE A 131 6.27 6.04 -5.27
N GLY A 132 5.55 4.94 -5.05
CA GLY A 132 5.12 4.04 -6.12
C GLY A 132 4.25 4.73 -7.18
N LEU A 133 3.33 5.61 -6.77
CA LEU A 133 2.50 6.40 -7.69
C LEU A 133 3.32 7.46 -8.45
N GLU A 134 4.29 8.10 -7.79
CA GLU A 134 5.18 9.08 -8.43
C GLU A 134 6.07 8.45 -9.48
N LEU A 135 6.72 7.32 -9.16
CA LEU A 135 7.55 6.58 -10.10
C LEU A 135 6.75 6.07 -11.31
N ALA A 136 5.54 5.56 -11.08
CA ALA A 136 4.63 5.19 -12.16
C ALA A 136 4.18 6.40 -13.01
N GLY A 137 4.15 7.60 -12.41
CA GLY A 137 3.87 8.86 -13.11
C GLY A 137 4.89 9.20 -14.21
N LEU A 138 6.13 8.76 -14.07
CA LEU A 138 7.20 8.96 -15.06
C LEU A 138 6.96 8.17 -16.36
N ILE A 139 6.10 7.15 -16.31
CA ILE A 139 5.74 6.32 -17.47
C ILE A 139 4.76 7.11 -18.34
N ARG A 140 5.29 7.73 -19.40
CA ARG A 140 4.50 8.54 -20.34
C ARG A 140 3.50 7.67 -21.12
N ARG A 141 2.25 8.13 -21.18
CA ARG A 141 1.38 7.81 -22.32
C ARG A 141 1.98 8.50 -23.54
N GLN A 142 2.30 7.74 -24.60
CA GLN A 142 2.50 8.36 -25.90
C GLN A 142 1.13 8.91 -26.31
N LYS A 143 0.96 10.24 -26.23
CA LYS A 143 -0.17 10.95 -26.84
C LYS A 143 -0.16 10.72 -28.35
#